data_AF-A0AAD4PGV7-F1
#
_entry.id   AF-A0AAD4PGV7-F1
#
_cell.length_a   1.000
_cell.length_b   1.000
_cell.length_c   1.000
_cell.angle_alpha   90.00
_cell.angle_beta   90.00
_cell.angle_gamma   90.00
#
_symmetry.space_group_name_H-M   'P 1'
#
loop_
_entity.id
_entity.type
_entity.pdbx_description
1 polymer ?
#
loop_
_entity_poly.entity_id
_entity_poly.type
_entity_poly.pdbx_seq_one_letter_code
_entity_poly.pdbx_strand_id
1 'polypeptide(L)'
;AQQAILSMLTLKSRQQECFKELKIADAEAKKISNDILVPYADNYKDYNCCLYKKLGLFVKEKINDAAMIAFAVLKFGMMPTESMRAKVNACKSKEPVDCKILAKYFSCLTKTFAG
;
A
#
# COMPACT_ATOMS: atom_id res chain seq x y z
N ALA A 1 6.88 -22.34 -1.85
CA ALA A 1 6.21 -21.12 -2.33
C ALA A 1 5.82 -20.27 -1.13
N GLN A 2 6.63 -19.26 -0.77
CA GLN A 2 6.28 -18.35 0.33
C GLN A 2 5.34 -17.28 -0.22
N GLN A 3 4.04 -17.51 -0.13
CA GLN A 3 3.09 -16.39 -0.10
C GLN A 3 3.34 -15.67 1.23
N ALA A 4 4.23 -14.70 1.22
CA ALA A 4 4.44 -13.85 2.39
C ALA A 4 3.11 -13.12 2.66
N ILE A 5 2.40 -13.58 3.69
CA ILE A 5 1.30 -12.82 4.27
C ILE A 5 1.89 -11.48 4.65
N LEU A 6 1.38 -10.40 4.04
CA LEU A 6 1.82 -9.05 4.36
C LEU A 6 1.57 -8.83 5.86
N SER A 7 2.64 -8.74 6.65
CA SER A 7 2.56 -8.59 8.09
C SER A 7 3.04 -7.20 8.52
N MET A 8 2.72 -6.79 9.75
CA MET A 8 3.24 -5.55 10.34
C MET A 8 4.77 -5.53 10.37
N LEU A 9 5.42 -6.69 10.54
CA LEU A 9 6.88 -6.81 10.50
C LEU A 9 7.42 -6.58 9.09
N THR A 10 6.78 -7.20 8.10
CA THR A 10 7.13 -7.01 6.68
C THR A 10 6.95 -5.55 6.28
N LEU A 11 5.84 -4.93 6.66
CA LEU A 11 5.58 -3.51 6.42
C LEU A 11 6.71 -2.67 7.02
N LYS A 12 6.97 -2.78 8.32
CA LYS A 12 8.01 -2.00 9.00
C LYS A 12 9.39 -2.18 8.37
N SER A 13 9.76 -3.41 8.00
CA SER A 13 11.02 -3.67 7.28
C SER A 13 11.09 -2.93 5.95
N ARG A 14 10.01 -2.99 5.13
CA ARG A 14 9.99 -2.30 3.84
C ARG A 14 9.95 -0.78 3.97
N GLN A 15 9.30 -0.25 5.01
CA GLN A 15 9.34 1.18 5.32
C GLN A 15 10.78 1.64 5.62
N GLN A 16 11.50 0.89 6.46
CA GLN A 16 12.90 1.18 6.80
C GLN A 16 13.83 1.11 5.59
N GLU A 17 13.63 0.14 4.70
CA GLU A 17 14.38 0.09 3.43
C GLU A 17 14.13 1.33 2.57
N CYS A 18 12.88 1.80 2.45
CA CYS A 18 12.57 3.01 1.70
C CYS A 18 13.13 4.28 2.35
N PHE A 19 13.14 4.38 3.68
CA PHE A 19 13.78 5.51 4.36
C PHE A 19 15.27 5.59 4.05
N LYS A 20 15.96 4.44 4.07
CA LYS A 20 17.38 4.36 3.74
C LYS A 20 17.66 4.68 2.27
N GLU A 21 16.87 4.10 1.36
CA GLU A 21 17.02 4.29 -0.08
C GLU A 21 16.79 5.75 -0.50
N LEU A 22 15.79 6.39 0.09
CA LEU A 22 15.41 7.78 -0.21
C LEU A 22 16.09 8.82 0.69
N LYS A 23 16.96 8.38 1.61
CA LYS A 23 17.65 9.24 2.59
C LYS A 23 16.69 10.14 3.39
N ILE A 24 15.54 9.59 3.79
CA ILE A 24 14.56 10.31 4.62
C ILE A 24 15.13 10.48 6.02
N ALA A 25 15.13 11.70 6.55
CA ALA A 25 15.66 11.99 7.87
C ALA A 25 14.85 11.27 8.97
N ASP A 26 15.51 10.84 10.04
CA ASP A 26 14.89 10.07 11.13
C ASP A 26 13.65 10.74 11.73
N ALA A 27 13.66 12.06 11.85
CA ALA A 27 12.52 12.84 12.35
C ALA A 27 11.30 12.74 11.43
N GLU A 28 11.52 12.71 10.11
CA GLU A 28 10.46 12.52 9.13
C GLU A 28 10.04 11.05 9.03
N ALA A 29 11.00 10.12 9.03
CA ALA A 29 10.77 8.68 9.08
C ALA A 29 9.87 8.29 10.25
N LYS A 30 10.08 8.87 11.44
CA LYS A 30 9.21 8.69 12.61
C LYS A 30 7.78 9.18 12.39
N LYS A 31 7.58 10.29 11.67
CA LYS A 31 6.24 10.81 11.36
C LYS A 31 5.47 9.84 10.47
N ILE A 32 6.13 9.31 9.44
CA ILE A 32 5.49 8.44 8.43
C ILE A 32 5.42 6.97 8.84
N SER A 33 6.26 6.50 9.78
CA SER A 33 6.23 5.11 10.27
C SER A 33 5.03 4.77 11.15
N ASN A 34 4.34 5.79 11.67
CA ASN A 34 3.16 5.59 12.53
C ASN A 34 1.91 5.20 11.71
N ASP A 35 1.91 5.47 10.41
CA ASP A 35 0.81 5.16 9.51
C ASP A 35 1.16 3.99 8.59
N ILE A 36 0.19 3.08 8.43
CA ILE A 36 0.26 2.01 7.43
C ILE A 36 0.20 2.57 5.99
N LEU A 37 -0.50 3.68 5.83
CA LEU A 37 -0.68 4.38 4.57
C LEU A 37 -0.67 5.87 4.86
N VAL A 38 0.39 6.55 4.43
CA VAL A 38 0.46 8.01 4.43
C VAL A 38 -0.18 8.56 3.15
N PRO A 39 -0.81 9.75 3.19
CA PRO A 39 -1.37 10.36 2.00
C PRO A 39 -0.33 10.44 0.87
N TYR A 40 -0.76 10.09 -0.35
CA TYR A 40 0.07 10.28 -1.53
C TYR A 40 0.08 11.76 -1.91
N ALA A 41 0.97 12.51 -1.27
CA ALA A 41 1.23 13.92 -1.49
C ALA A 41 2.65 14.13 -2.02
N ASP A 42 2.97 15.32 -2.52
CA ASP A 42 4.25 15.60 -3.18
C ASP A 42 5.47 15.30 -2.32
N ASN A 43 5.37 15.49 -1.01
CA ASN A 43 6.41 15.17 -0.04
C ASN A 43 6.57 13.67 0.25
N TYR A 44 5.59 12.83 -0.08
CA TYR A 44 5.59 11.39 0.22
C TYR A 44 5.40 10.49 -1.01
N LYS A 45 5.33 11.05 -2.22
CA LYS A 45 5.08 10.29 -3.45
C LYS A 45 6.15 9.23 -3.72
N ASP A 46 7.43 9.59 -3.51
CA ASP A 46 8.56 8.70 -3.77
C ASP A 46 8.65 7.60 -2.71
N TYR A 47 8.38 7.96 -1.45
CA TYR A 47 8.26 7.00 -0.35
C TYR A 47 7.15 5.97 -0.60
N ASN A 48 5.94 6.44 -0.90
CA ASN A 48 4.81 5.57 -1.22
C ASN A 48 5.13 4.68 -2.41
N CYS A 49 5.73 5.23 -3.47
CA CYS A 49 6.10 4.45 -4.65
C CYS A 49 7.13 3.35 -4.33
N CYS A 50 8.17 3.68 -3.57
CA CYS A 50 9.14 2.70 -3.08
C CYS A 50 8.45 1.60 -2.27
N LEU A 51 7.58 1.99 -1.33
CA LEU A 51 6.91 1.05 -0.43
C LEU A 51 5.99 0.11 -1.21
N TYR A 52 5.19 0.64 -2.14
CA TYR A 52 4.28 -0.16 -2.95
C TYR A 52 5.01 -1.19 -3.81
N LYS A 53 6.15 -0.82 -4.39
CA LYS A 53 7.00 -1.73 -5.15
C LYS A 53 7.59 -2.83 -4.25
N LYS A 54 8.15 -2.46 -3.09
CA LYS A 54 8.77 -3.43 -2.15
C LYS A 54 7.76 -4.38 -1.48
N LEU A 55 6.52 -3.92 -1.30
CA LEU A 55 5.41 -4.76 -0.84
C LEU A 55 4.83 -5.63 -1.95
N GLY A 56 5.23 -5.43 -3.21
CA GLY A 56 4.76 -6.21 -4.35
C GLY A 56 3.27 -6.00 -4.64
N LEU A 57 2.75 -4.80 -4.35
CA LEU A 57 1.34 -4.45 -4.55
C LEU A 57 0.94 -4.43 -6.03
N PHE A 58 1.91 -4.28 -6.91
CA PHE A 58 1.76 -4.40 -8.34
C PHE A 58 3.01 -5.04 -8.95
N VAL A 59 2.82 -5.80 -10.02
CA VAL A 59 3.88 -6.51 -10.75
C VAL A 59 3.58 -6.40 -12.24
N LYS A 60 4.58 -6.01 -13.05
CA LYS A 60 4.44 -5.82 -14.50
C LYS A 60 3.18 -5.00 -14.85
N GLU A 61 3.01 -3.87 -14.16
CA GLU A 61 1.91 -2.92 -14.38
C GLU A 61 0.51 -3.48 -14.08
N LYS A 62 0.40 -4.55 -13.29
CA LYS A 62 -0.88 -5.12 -12.84
C LYS A 62 -0.95 -5.18 -11.34
N ILE A 63 -2.13 -4.91 -10.79
CA ILE A 63 -2.39 -5.07 -9.35
C ILE A 63 -2.14 -6.53 -8.95
N ASN A 64 -1.44 -6.72 -7.84
CA ASN A 64 -1.32 -8.01 -7.16
C ASN A 64 -2.45 -8.13 -6.14
N ASP A 65 -3.55 -8.76 -6.55
CA ASP A 65 -4.77 -8.87 -5.73
C ASP A 65 -4.53 -9.49 -4.35
N ALA A 66 -3.68 -10.51 -4.27
CA ALA A 66 -3.37 -11.15 -3.00
C ALA A 66 -2.65 -10.19 -2.05
N ALA A 67 -1.66 -9.44 -2.56
CA ALA A 67 -0.94 -8.45 -1.76
C ALA A 67 -1.83 -7.26 -1.39
N MET A 68 -2.73 -6.83 -2.28
CA MET A 68 -3.68 -5.76 -1.99
C MET A 68 -4.70 -6.15 -0.93
N ILE A 69 -5.24 -7.36 -0.98
CA ILE A 69 -6.14 -7.87 0.05
C ILE A 69 -5.41 -7.94 1.39
N ALA A 70 -4.18 -8.48 1.41
CA ALA A 70 -3.39 -8.54 2.64
C ALA A 70 -3.08 -7.15 3.21
N PHE A 71 -2.75 -6.18 2.35
CA PHE A 71 -2.55 -4.79 2.75
C PHE A 71 -3.84 -4.16 3.29
N ALA A 72 -4.97 -4.39 2.63
CA ALA A 72 -6.26 -3.85 3.04
C ALA A 72 -6.70 -4.42 4.40
N VAL A 73 -6.50 -5.72 4.65
CA VAL A 73 -6.72 -6.34 5.97
C VAL A 73 -5.85 -5.68 7.03
N LEU A 74 -4.58 -5.41 6.72
CA LEU A 74 -3.67 -4.75 7.64
C LEU A 74 -4.10 -3.30 7.96
N LYS A 75 -4.55 -2.53 6.96
CA LYS A 75 -4.92 -1.11 7.12
C LYS A 75 -6.30 -0.90 7.74
N PHE A 76 -7.30 -1.66 7.28
CA PHE A 76 -8.72 -1.42 7.58
C PHE A 76 -9.30 -2.45 8.56
N GLY A 77 -8.51 -3.45 8.97
CA GLY A 77 -8.94 -4.51 9.86
C GLY A 77 -9.64 -5.66 9.12
N MET A 78 -10.20 -6.58 9.90
CA MET A 78 -10.85 -7.78 9.37
C MET A 78 -12.30 -7.48 8.99
N MET A 79 -12.61 -7.57 7.70
CA MET A 79 -13.96 -7.71 7.16
C MET A 79 -14.11 -9.11 6.53
N PRO A 80 -15.33 -9.58 6.25
CA PRO A 80 -15.51 -10.77 5.43
C PRO A 80 -14.73 -10.64 4.12
N THR A 81 -13.97 -11.69 3.77
CA THR A 81 -13.06 -11.71 2.61
C THR A 81 -13.79 -11.35 1.30
N GLU A 82 -15.07 -11.72 1.18
CA GLU A 82 -15.91 -11.40 0.04
C GLU A 82 -16.18 -9.90 -0.07
N SER A 83 -16.59 -9.25 1.03
CA SER A 83 -16.80 -7.79 1.09
C SER A 83 -15.49 -7.03 0.84
N MET A 84 -14.38 -7.51 1.41
CA MET A 84 -13.04 -6.96 1.17
C MET A 84 -12.70 -7.01 -0.33
N ARG A 85 -12.89 -8.18 -0.96
CA ARG A 85 -12.64 -8.38 -2.39
C ARG A 85 -13.54 -7.52 -3.26
N ALA A 86 -14.81 -7.35 -2.91
CA ALA A 86 -15.74 -6.49 -3.63
C ALA A 86 -15.29 -5.02 -3.60
N LYS A 87 -14.96 -4.49 -2.41
CA LYS A 87 -14.46 -3.11 -2.24
C LYS A 87 -13.12 -2.90 -2.97
N VAL A 88 -12.21 -3.87 -2.92
CA VAL A 88 -10.94 -3.89 -3.68
C VAL A 88 -11.20 -3.84 -5.19
N ASN A 89 -12.04 -4.74 -5.70
CA ASN A 89 -12.35 -4.81 -7.13
C ASN A 89 -13.03 -3.55 -7.67
N ALA A 90 -13.89 -2.90 -6.87
CA ALA A 90 -14.59 -1.67 -7.26
C ALA A 90 -13.63 -0.51 -7.56
N CYS A 91 -12.45 -0.49 -6.94
CA CYS A 91 -11.46 0.58 -7.13
C CYS A 91 -10.43 0.32 -8.22
N LYS A 92 -10.43 -0.87 -8.84
CA LYS A 92 -9.41 -1.26 -9.83
C LYS A 92 -9.44 -0.36 -11.06
N SER A 93 -8.27 0.14 -11.46
CA SER A 93 -8.10 0.79 -12.75
C SER A 93 -7.95 -0.24 -13.86
N LYS A 94 -8.39 0.12 -15.07
CA LYS A 94 -8.12 -0.63 -16.31
C LYS A 94 -6.80 -0.20 -16.96
N GLU A 95 -6.19 0.88 -16.48
CA GLU A 95 -4.91 1.41 -16.96
C GLU A 95 -3.74 0.57 -16.41
N PRO A 96 -2.58 0.55 -17.11
CA PRO A 96 -1.34 0.03 -16.55
C PRO A 96 -1.04 0.66 -15.19
N VAL A 97 -0.73 -0.19 -14.20
CA VAL A 97 -0.55 0.23 -12.81
C VAL A 97 0.87 0.72 -12.58
N ASP A 98 0.98 2.00 -12.25
CA ASP A 98 2.16 2.59 -11.65
C ASP A 98 1.85 3.07 -10.21
N CYS A 99 2.80 3.78 -9.61
CA CYS A 99 2.64 4.33 -8.27
C CYS A 99 1.53 5.39 -8.17
N LYS A 100 1.25 6.15 -9.24
CA LYS A 100 0.21 7.19 -9.29
C LYS A 100 -1.17 6.56 -9.42
N ILE A 101 -1.32 5.55 -10.28
CA ILE A 101 -2.54 4.76 -10.41
C ILE A 101 -2.84 4.03 -9.11
N LEU A 102 -1.82 3.46 -8.47
CA LEU A 102 -1.99 2.79 -7.18
C LEU A 102 -2.35 3.76 -6.05
N ALA A 103 -1.84 5.00 -6.09
CA ALA A 103 -2.26 6.05 -5.17
C ALA A 103 -3.75 6.43 -5.34
N LYS A 104 -4.22 6.59 -6.59
CA LYS A 104 -5.65 6.80 -6.88
C LYS A 104 -6.50 5.63 -6.39
N TYR A 105 -6.00 4.41 -6.60
CA TYR A 105 -6.64 3.20 -6.12
C TYR A 105 -6.78 3.21 -4.59
N PHE A 106 -5.72 3.55 -3.85
CA PHE A 106 -5.80 3.68 -2.40
C PHE A 106 -6.73 4.79 -1.93
N SER A 107 -6.77 5.93 -2.62
CA SER A 107 -7.74 6.99 -2.33
C SER A 107 -9.19 6.49 -2.48
N CYS A 108 -9.47 5.70 -3.52
CA CYS A 108 -10.75 5.04 -3.69
C CYS A 108 -11.05 4.04 -2.58
N LEU A 109 -10.07 3.22 -2.16
CA LEU A 109 -10.26 2.29 -1.04
C LEU A 109 -10.57 3.05 0.25
N THR A 110 -9.80 4.06 0.61
CA THR A 110 -10.04 4.83 1.84
C THR A 110 -11.46 5.40 1.88
N LYS A 111 -11.98 5.89 0.74
CA LYS A 111 -13.37 6.34 0.65
C LYS A 111 -14.37 5.19 0.80
N THR A 112 -14.13 4.08 0.10
CA THR A 112 -15.02 2.91 0.10
C THR A 112 -15.05 2.21 1.46
N PHE A 113 -13.98 2.27 2.26
CA PHE A 113 -13.88 1.66 3.59
C PHE A 113 -14.26 2.61 4.74
N ALA A 114 -14.30 3.93 4.50
CA ALA A 114 -14.76 4.91 5.49
C ALA A 114 -16.31 5.04 5.55
N GLY A 115 -17.03 4.41 4.61
CA GLY A 115 -18.48 4.25 4.63
C GLY A 115 -18.89 2.80 4.89
#